data_AF-A0A2V7IAC9-F1
#
_entry.id   AF-A0A2V7IAC9-F1
#
_cell.length_a   1.000
_cell.length_b   1.000
_cell.length_c   1.000
_cell.angle_alpha   90.00
_cell.angle_beta   90.00
_cell.angle_gamma   90.00
#
_symmetry.space_group_name_H-M   'P 1'
#
loop_
_entity.id
_entity.type
_entity.pdbx_description
1 polymer ?
#
loop_
_entity_poly.entity_id
_entity_poly.type
_entity_poly.pdbx_seq_one_letter_code
_entity_poly.pdbx_strand_id
1 'polypeptide(L)'
;MAETPPPDAATAPRAAADLRAAAAGPLAQRLSPKYLEEHCLLPLAVTGAGELLVAAGEPLDPTVVDELCWTYGRRVKLVDAPAAEVHAAILSAQSAATSEVQATDLRGGDLVVLAEEEETLDDLRALASQAPVIKLVNVMILEALRARSSDVHLESTPDGLRVRYRIDGVLHELSHPPRQFQAAVISRIKIMAGLNIAERRLAQDGRIRLRLSDRELDLRVSTTPTLHGEGVVLRILDR
;
A
#
# COMPACT_ATOMS: atom_id res chain seq x y z
N MET A 1 33.42 6.54 47.29
CA MET A 1 33.60 5.75 46.06
C MET A 1 32.23 5.27 45.66
N ALA A 2 31.53 6.04 44.83
CA ALA A 2 30.21 5.66 44.32
C ALA A 2 30.44 4.82 43.06
N GLU A 3 30.22 3.52 43.22
CA GLU A 3 30.32 2.50 42.18
C GLU A 3 29.28 2.81 41.10
N THR A 4 29.75 3.21 39.92
CA THR A 4 28.88 3.42 38.76
C THR A 4 28.43 2.04 38.26
N PRO A 5 27.11 1.77 38.13
CA PRO A 5 26.66 0.47 37.66
C PRO A 5 27.07 0.25 36.20
N PRO A 6 27.29 -1.00 35.76
CA PRO A 6 27.66 -1.30 34.38
C PRO A 6 26.53 -0.92 33.40
N PRO A 7 26.84 -0.49 32.16
CA PRO A 7 25.84 -0.17 31.16
C PRO A 7 25.29 -1.46 30.54
N ASP A 8 24.51 -2.20 31.31
CA ASP A 8 23.82 -3.40 30.84
C ASP A 8 22.31 -3.19 30.89
N ALA A 9 21.74 -2.88 29.73
CA ALA A 9 20.37 -3.17 29.32
C ALA A 9 20.12 -2.46 27.99
N ALA A 10 20.46 -3.12 26.87
CA ALA A 10 19.72 -2.92 25.64
C ALA A 10 18.26 -3.29 25.97
N THR A 11 17.51 -2.29 26.42
CA THR A 11 16.23 -2.49 27.06
C THR A 11 15.25 -2.92 25.98
N ALA A 12 14.35 -3.85 26.31
CA ALA A 12 13.15 -4.10 25.50
C ALA A 12 12.53 -2.75 25.09
N PRO A 13 11.98 -2.62 23.87
CA PRO A 13 11.44 -1.34 23.39
C PRO A 13 10.51 -0.77 24.45
N ARG A 14 10.85 0.40 25.01
CA ARG A 14 10.14 0.96 26.17
C ARG A 14 8.89 1.72 25.73
N ALA A 15 8.74 1.99 24.44
CA ALA A 15 7.59 2.68 23.88
C ALA A 15 7.38 2.37 22.38
N ALA A 16 6.14 2.51 21.90
CA ALA A 16 5.78 2.46 20.48
C ALA A 16 6.57 3.43 19.58
N ALA A 17 7.22 4.45 20.16
CA ALA A 17 8.13 5.35 19.45
C ALA A 17 9.44 4.65 18.99
N ASP A 18 9.96 3.71 19.79
CA ASP A 18 11.20 2.99 19.49
C ASP A 18 11.00 2.04 18.30
N LEU A 19 9.84 1.37 18.24
CA LEU A 19 9.46 0.50 17.12
C LEU A 19 9.35 1.29 15.81
N ARG A 20 8.75 2.48 15.84
CA ARG A 20 8.66 3.34 14.64
C ARG A 20 10.03 3.79 14.15
N ALA A 21 10.91 4.21 15.06
CA ALA A 21 12.27 4.62 14.71
C ALA A 21 13.06 3.45 14.10
N ALA A 22 12.93 2.26 14.67
CA ALA A 22 13.56 1.05 14.15
C ALA A 22 13.00 0.63 12.78
N ALA A 23 11.72 0.83 12.52
CA ALA A 23 11.05 0.46 11.27
C ALA A 23 11.55 1.31 10.08
N ALA A 24 11.88 2.58 10.33
CA ALA A 24 12.51 3.47 9.35
C ALA A 24 14.04 3.31 9.31
N GLY A 25 14.62 2.55 10.24
CA GLY A 25 16.05 2.44 10.44
C GLY A 25 16.78 1.58 9.39
N PRO A 26 18.12 1.70 9.32
CA PRO A 26 18.93 1.00 8.32
C PRO A 26 18.94 -0.52 8.49
N LEU A 27 18.61 -1.03 9.68
CA LEU A 27 18.47 -2.47 9.90
C LEU A 27 17.21 -2.98 9.19
N ALA A 28 16.05 -2.37 9.43
CA ALA A 28 14.79 -2.75 8.77
C ALA A 28 14.86 -2.65 7.24
N GLN A 29 15.57 -1.66 6.69
CA GLN A 29 15.74 -1.48 5.23
C GLN A 29 16.51 -2.62 4.52
N ARG A 30 17.19 -3.49 5.27
CA ARG A 30 17.86 -4.69 4.71
C ARG A 30 16.88 -5.84 4.42
N LEU A 31 15.64 -5.71 4.88
CA LEU A 31 14.56 -6.67 4.64
C LEU A 31 13.47 -6.00 3.81
N SER A 32 12.75 -6.78 3.02
CA SER A 32 11.61 -6.23 2.28
C SER A 32 10.48 -5.86 3.26
N PRO A 33 9.70 -4.79 2.99
CA PRO A 33 8.56 -4.43 3.83
C PRO A 33 7.56 -5.59 3.99
N LYS A 34 7.35 -6.37 2.93
CA LYS A 34 6.53 -7.58 2.94
C LYS A 34 7.05 -8.63 3.93
N TYR A 35 8.37 -8.83 4.01
CA TYR A 35 8.97 -9.79 4.94
C TYR A 35 8.77 -9.38 6.40
N LEU A 36 8.87 -8.08 6.70
CA LEU A 36 8.61 -7.55 8.05
C LEU A 36 7.13 -7.74 8.46
N GLU A 37 6.21 -7.54 7.52
CA GLU A 37 4.77 -7.74 7.74
C GLU A 37 4.39 -9.21 7.89
N GLU A 38 4.86 -10.06 6.98
CA GLU A 38 4.52 -11.49 6.90
C GLU A 38 4.96 -12.26 8.14
N HIS A 39 6.10 -11.88 8.73
CA HIS A 39 6.62 -12.49 9.95
C HIS A 39 6.41 -11.64 11.21
N CYS A 40 5.67 -10.52 11.10
CA CYS A 40 5.39 -9.58 12.19
C CYS A 40 6.61 -9.30 13.07
N LEU A 41 7.71 -8.87 12.45
CA LEU A 41 8.99 -8.67 13.14
C LEU A 41 9.68 -7.36 12.77
N LEU A 42 10.58 -6.91 13.65
CA LEU A 42 11.31 -5.68 13.45
C LEU A 42 12.73 -5.70 14.05
N PRO A 43 13.78 -5.55 13.22
CA PRO A 43 15.14 -5.37 13.73
C PRO A 43 15.29 -4.03 14.46
N LEU A 44 15.65 -4.06 15.75
CA LEU A 44 15.73 -2.88 16.60
C LEU A 44 17.11 -2.25 16.60
N ALA A 45 18.10 -3.03 17.03
CA ALA A 45 19.46 -2.55 17.28
C ALA A 45 20.46 -3.71 17.31
N VAL A 46 21.74 -3.38 17.30
CA VAL A 46 22.80 -4.32 17.65
C VAL A 46 23.22 -4.04 19.10
N THR A 47 23.23 -5.06 19.95
CA THR A 47 23.61 -4.92 21.36
C THR A 47 25.13 -4.67 21.50
N GLY A 48 25.58 -4.22 22.68
CA GLY A 48 27.01 -4.06 22.97
C GLY A 48 27.81 -5.37 22.85
N ALA A 49 27.14 -6.52 22.98
CA ALA A 49 27.71 -7.85 22.77
C ALA A 49 27.75 -8.28 21.28
N GLY A 50 27.22 -7.47 20.36
CA GLY A 50 27.23 -7.71 18.93
C GLY A 50 26.04 -8.50 18.37
N GLU A 51 25.02 -8.79 19.19
CA GLU A 51 23.81 -9.53 18.82
C GLU A 51 22.77 -8.61 18.17
N LEU A 52 21.98 -9.13 17.22
CA LEU A 52 20.84 -8.42 16.63
C LEU A 52 19.62 -8.56 17.55
N LEU A 53 19.13 -7.45 18.08
CA LEU A 53 17.88 -7.39 18.82
C LEU A 53 16.72 -7.27 17.83
N VAL A 54 15.74 -8.17 17.92
CA VAL A 54 14.57 -8.19 17.03
C VAL A 54 13.31 -8.22 17.89
N ALA A 55 12.40 -7.27 17.65
CA ALA A 55 11.05 -7.33 18.18
C ALA A 55 10.22 -8.32 17.36
N ALA A 56 9.52 -9.22 18.02
CA ALA A 56 8.59 -10.15 17.39
C ALA A 56 7.19 -9.94 17.97
N GLY A 57 6.20 -9.78 17.09
CA GLY A 57 4.79 -9.70 17.44
C GLY A 57 4.17 -11.06 17.77
N GLU A 58 4.78 -12.12 17.23
CA GLU A 58 4.34 -13.50 17.32
C GLU A 58 5.57 -14.44 17.41
N PRO A 59 5.41 -15.69 17.90
CA PRO A 59 6.50 -16.67 17.90
C PRO A 59 7.05 -16.92 16.49
N LEU A 60 8.35 -16.67 16.29
CA LEU A 60 8.99 -16.84 14.99
C LEU A 60 9.36 -18.31 14.73
N ASP A 61 9.20 -18.74 13.48
CA ASP A 61 9.72 -20.02 13.01
C ASP A 61 11.26 -20.04 13.15
N PRO A 62 11.86 -21.14 13.64
CA PRO A 62 13.32 -21.29 13.69
C PRO A 62 14.04 -20.99 12.36
N THR A 63 13.40 -21.28 11.23
CA THR A 63 13.90 -20.98 9.88
C THR A 63 14.05 -19.48 9.65
N VAL A 64 13.08 -18.68 10.10
CA VAL A 64 13.12 -17.21 10.01
C VAL A 64 14.22 -16.64 10.92
N VAL A 65 14.40 -17.23 12.10
CA VAL A 65 15.49 -16.86 13.01
C VAL A 65 16.87 -17.14 12.39
N ASP A 66 17.03 -18.30 11.75
CA ASP A 66 18.25 -18.65 11.04
C ASP A 66 18.50 -17.69 9.86
N GLU A 67 17.48 -17.39 9.05
CA GLU A 67 17.57 -16.42 7.95
C GLU A 67 18.01 -15.03 8.43
N LEU A 68 17.49 -14.56 9.56
CA LEU A 68 17.93 -13.31 10.20
C LEU A 68 19.39 -13.41 10.66
N CYS A 69 19.81 -14.54 11.23
CA CYS A 69 21.21 -14.75 11.61
C CYS A 69 22.14 -14.66 10.41
N TRP A 70 21.78 -15.31 9.30
CA TRP A 70 22.51 -15.27 8.03
C TRP A 70 22.53 -13.87 7.41
N THR A 71 21.38 -13.21 7.33
CA THR A 71 21.23 -11.89 6.70
C THR A 71 22.06 -10.82 7.42
N TYR A 72 22.08 -10.85 8.75
CA TYR A 72 22.77 -9.84 9.55
C TYR A 72 24.17 -10.27 10.01
N GLY A 73 24.55 -11.53 9.80
CA GLY A 73 25.84 -12.09 10.20
C GLY A 73 26.05 -12.10 11.72
N ARG A 74 24.97 -12.20 12.49
CA ARG A 74 24.93 -11.99 13.94
C ARG A 74 23.95 -12.94 14.59
N ARG A 75 24.16 -13.27 15.86
CA ARG A 75 23.14 -13.99 16.65
C ARG A 75 21.93 -13.09 16.87
N VAL A 76 20.75 -13.67 16.74
CA VAL A 76 19.47 -12.97 16.93
C VAL A 76 18.99 -13.18 18.36
N LYS A 77 18.62 -12.09 19.02
CA LYS A 77 17.95 -12.07 20.32
C LYS A 77 16.54 -11.52 20.13
N LEU A 78 15.55 -12.38 20.35
CA LEU A 78 14.14 -12.01 20.23
C LEU A 78 13.65 -11.30 21.49
N VAL A 79 12.79 -10.30 21.28
CA VAL A 79 12.07 -9.60 22.34
C VAL A 79 10.60 -9.56 21.95
N ASP A 80 9.73 -9.89 22.89
CA ASP A 80 8.30 -9.81 22.66
C ASP A 80 7.84 -8.36 22.55
N ALA A 81 7.01 -8.09 21.55
CA ALA A 81 6.32 -6.82 21.38
C ALA A 81 4.86 -7.11 21.01
N PRO A 82 3.91 -6.21 21.32
CA PRO A 82 2.54 -6.37 20.86
C PRO A 82 2.50 -6.34 19.32
N ALA A 83 1.94 -7.38 18.68
CA ALA A 83 1.83 -7.46 17.22
C ALA A 83 1.22 -6.20 16.59
N ALA A 84 0.20 -5.63 17.23
CA ALA A 84 -0.44 -4.38 16.79
C ALA A 84 0.54 -3.19 16.72
N GLU A 85 1.49 -3.10 17.66
CA GLU A 85 2.49 -2.03 17.67
C GLU A 85 3.58 -2.25 16.61
N VAL A 86 3.97 -3.51 16.39
CA VAL A 86 4.92 -3.89 15.32
C VAL A 86 4.33 -3.57 13.95
N HIS A 87 3.10 -4.00 13.69
CA HIS A 87 2.38 -3.68 12.45
C HIS A 87 2.22 -2.17 12.25
N ALA A 88 1.82 -1.44 13.29
CA ALA A 88 1.67 0.02 13.21
C ALA A 88 3.01 0.71 12.90
N ALA A 89 4.12 0.22 13.46
CA ALA A 89 5.45 0.76 13.18
C ALA A 89 5.90 0.51 11.74
N ILE A 90 5.71 -0.70 11.22
CA ILE A 90 6.04 -1.05 9.82
C ILE A 90 5.23 -0.19 8.85
N LEU A 91 3.92 -0.07 9.07
CA LEU A 91 3.03 0.75 8.23
C LEU A 91 3.41 2.24 8.25
N SER A 92 3.80 2.75 9.42
CA SER A 92 4.24 4.14 9.58
C SER A 92 5.53 4.43 8.79
N ALA A 93 6.49 3.52 8.81
CA ALA A 93 7.76 3.69 8.09
C ALA A 93 7.58 3.64 6.57
N GLN A 94 6.71 2.74 6.07
CA GLN A 94 6.34 2.70 4.66
C GLN A 94 5.66 4.00 4.20
N SER A 95 4.79 4.56 5.04
CA SER A 95 4.11 5.83 4.76
C SER A 95 5.10 7.01 4.71
N ALA A 96 6.11 7.02 5.59
CA ALA A 96 7.16 8.05 5.61
C ALA A 96 8.14 7.91 4.41
N ALA A 97 8.56 6.70 4.05
CA ALA A 97 9.37 6.44 2.86
C ALA A 97 8.62 6.81 1.56
N THR A 98 7.29 6.63 1.57
CA THR A 98 6.42 7.09 0.49
C THR A 98 6.37 8.62 0.42
N SER A 99 6.39 9.34 1.55
CA SER A 99 6.46 10.82 1.59
C SER A 99 7.79 11.40 1.06
N GLU A 100 8.94 10.74 1.27
CA GLU A 100 10.24 11.25 0.79
C GLU A 100 10.40 11.07 -0.73
N VAL A 101 9.88 9.99 -1.31
CA VAL A 101 9.82 9.81 -2.77
C VAL A 101 8.76 10.74 -3.39
N GLN A 102 7.72 11.12 -2.63
CA GLN A 102 6.65 12.02 -3.06
C GLN A 102 6.98 13.52 -2.93
N ALA A 103 7.96 13.92 -2.13
CA ALA A 103 8.33 15.34 -1.96
C ALA A 103 8.87 15.97 -3.25
N THR A 104 9.36 15.16 -4.19
CA THR A 104 9.80 15.63 -5.50
C THR A 104 8.69 15.74 -6.55
N ASP A 105 7.53 15.07 -6.40
CA ASP A 105 6.51 15.00 -7.47
C ASP A 105 5.04 15.27 -7.07
N LEU A 106 4.69 15.46 -5.79
CA LEU A 106 3.30 15.67 -5.35
C LEU A 106 2.91 17.12 -5.05
N ARG A 107 3.13 18.03 -6.01
CA ARG A 107 2.28 19.22 -6.13
C ARG A 107 1.15 18.96 -7.12
N GLY A 108 0.06 18.31 -6.70
CA GLY A 108 -1.13 18.29 -7.54
C GLY A 108 -2.30 17.40 -7.08
N GLY A 109 -3.24 18.01 -6.34
CA GLY A 109 -4.67 17.73 -6.37
C GLY A 109 -5.16 16.44 -5.68
N ASP A 110 -5.82 16.59 -4.53
CA ASP A 110 -6.59 15.51 -3.90
C ASP A 110 -7.82 15.19 -4.77
N LEU A 111 -8.02 13.92 -5.13
CA LEU A 111 -9.12 13.45 -5.97
C LEU A 111 -10.24 12.95 -5.06
N VAL A 112 -11.40 13.63 -5.08
CA VAL A 112 -12.55 13.32 -4.21
C VAL A 112 -13.61 12.62 -5.03
N VAL A 113 -14.06 11.44 -4.59
CA VAL A 113 -15.19 10.73 -5.21
C VAL A 113 -16.49 11.38 -4.74
N LEU A 114 -17.35 11.80 -5.67
CA LEU A 114 -18.68 12.32 -5.33
C LEU A 114 -19.68 11.17 -5.40
N ALA A 115 -19.97 10.55 -4.25
CA ALA A 115 -21.08 9.62 -4.14
C ALA A 115 -22.41 10.43 -4.05
N GLU A 116 -23.43 10.04 -4.83
CA GLU A 116 -24.81 10.40 -4.52
C GLU A 116 -25.35 9.34 -3.57
N GLU A 117 -25.08 9.50 -2.28
CA GLU A 117 -25.85 8.93 -1.15
C GLU A 117 -25.16 9.38 0.15
N GLU A 118 -25.95 9.71 1.17
CA GLU A 118 -25.50 10.35 2.43
C GLU A 118 -24.34 9.59 3.11
N GLU A 119 -23.14 10.18 3.11
CA GLU A 119 -22.01 9.66 3.89
C GLU A 119 -21.96 10.32 5.29
N THR A 120 -21.74 9.49 6.31
CA THR A 120 -21.76 9.88 7.73
C THR A 120 -20.36 10.26 8.23
N LEU A 121 -20.27 10.89 9.41
CA LEU A 121 -19.01 11.31 10.04
C LEU A 121 -17.95 10.20 10.23
N ASP A 122 -18.32 8.92 10.10
CA ASP A 122 -17.39 7.78 10.09
C ASP A 122 -16.65 7.60 8.75
N ASP A 123 -17.22 8.03 7.63
CA ASP A 123 -16.62 7.92 6.29
C ASP A 123 -15.47 8.93 6.10
N LEU A 124 -15.55 10.09 6.77
CA LEU A 124 -14.49 11.10 6.81
C LEU A 124 -13.24 10.63 7.59
N ARG A 125 -13.39 9.72 8.57
CA ARG A 125 -12.26 9.09 9.28
C ARG A 125 -11.62 7.96 8.46
N ALA A 126 -12.38 7.32 7.56
CA ALA A 126 -11.87 6.31 6.62
C ALA A 126 -10.99 6.92 5.51
N LEU A 127 -11.15 8.21 5.20
CA LEU A 127 -10.30 8.94 4.24
C LEU A 127 -8.87 9.19 4.77
N ALA A 128 -8.67 9.25 6.08
CA ALA A 128 -7.35 9.43 6.70
C ALA A 128 -6.51 8.12 6.76
N SER A 129 -7.10 6.96 6.45
CA SER A 129 -6.52 5.62 6.60
C SER A 129 -6.46 4.81 5.29
N GLN A 130 -6.53 5.45 4.12
CA GLN A 130 -6.75 4.74 2.85
C GLN A 130 -5.77 3.58 2.60
N ALA A 131 -6.32 2.37 2.45
CA ALA A 131 -5.61 1.16 2.08
C ALA A 131 -4.85 1.33 0.73
N PRO A 132 -3.70 0.64 0.52
CA PRO A 132 -2.83 0.83 -0.65
C PRO A 132 -3.54 0.79 -2.01
N VAL A 133 -4.61 -0.01 -2.12
CA VAL A 133 -5.40 -0.19 -3.34
C VAL A 133 -6.19 1.07 -3.72
N ILE A 134 -6.74 1.80 -2.74
CA ILE A 134 -7.50 3.01 -3.01
C ILE A 134 -6.57 4.07 -3.59
N LYS A 135 -5.39 4.24 -2.99
CA LYS A 135 -4.35 5.16 -3.47
C LYS A 135 -3.91 4.81 -4.89
N LEU A 136 -3.66 3.52 -5.17
CA LEU A 136 -3.26 3.06 -6.50
C LEU A 136 -4.31 3.43 -7.57
N VAL A 137 -5.60 3.19 -7.30
CA VAL A 137 -6.68 3.53 -8.25
C VAL A 137 -6.78 5.04 -8.45
N ASN A 138 -6.68 5.83 -7.38
CA ASN A 138 -6.74 7.28 -7.47
C ASN A 138 -5.56 7.85 -8.29
N VAL A 139 -4.34 7.36 -8.05
CA VAL A 139 -3.14 7.75 -8.82
C VAL A 139 -3.34 7.40 -10.29
N MET A 140 -3.80 6.18 -10.60
CA MET A 140 -4.03 5.75 -11.98
C MET A 140 -5.05 6.65 -12.71
N ILE A 141 -6.14 7.05 -12.06
CA ILE A 141 -7.12 7.96 -12.66
C ILE A 141 -6.51 9.35 -12.85
N LEU A 142 -5.76 9.85 -11.86
CA LEU A 142 -5.12 11.17 -11.94
C LEU A 142 -4.05 11.25 -13.03
N GLU A 143 -3.24 10.20 -13.18
CA GLU A 143 -2.26 10.08 -14.26
C GLU A 143 -2.94 10.07 -15.63
N ALA A 144 -4.03 9.31 -15.79
CA ALA A 144 -4.80 9.31 -17.02
C ALA A 144 -5.37 10.70 -17.36
N LEU A 145 -5.87 11.44 -16.37
CA LEU A 145 -6.35 12.81 -16.54
C LEU A 145 -5.22 13.78 -16.91
N ARG A 146 -4.08 13.70 -16.23
CA ARG A 146 -2.89 14.53 -16.53
C ARG A 146 -2.36 14.27 -17.93
N ALA A 147 -2.37 13.00 -18.35
CA ALA A 147 -1.99 12.57 -19.69
C ALA A 147 -3.06 12.88 -20.77
N ARG A 148 -4.21 13.46 -20.39
CA ARG A 148 -5.36 13.73 -21.27
C ARG A 148 -5.83 12.49 -22.03
N SER A 149 -5.83 11.35 -21.34
CA SER A 149 -6.30 10.08 -21.89
C SER A 149 -7.82 10.08 -22.10
N SER A 150 -8.30 9.52 -23.21
CA SER A 150 -9.74 9.32 -23.45
C SER A 150 -10.29 8.07 -22.76
N ASP A 151 -9.46 7.03 -22.64
CA ASP A 151 -9.84 5.75 -22.04
C ASP A 151 -8.68 5.18 -21.21
N VAL A 152 -9.01 4.56 -20.08
CA VAL A 152 -8.09 3.72 -19.29
C VAL A 152 -8.53 2.28 -19.44
N HIS A 153 -7.63 1.45 -19.94
CA HIS A 153 -7.83 0.02 -20.13
C HIS A 153 -7.08 -0.76 -19.06
N LEU A 154 -7.79 -1.67 -18.40
CA LEU A 154 -7.32 -2.55 -17.35
C LEU A 154 -7.57 -3.98 -17.79
N GLU A 155 -6.52 -4.67 -18.19
CA GLU A 155 -6.60 -6.00 -18.78
C GLU A 155 -6.03 -7.04 -17.83
N SER A 156 -6.86 -8.01 -17.46
CA SER A 156 -6.43 -9.17 -16.70
C SER A 156 -5.59 -10.10 -17.59
N THR A 157 -4.32 -10.29 -17.25
CA THR A 157 -3.36 -11.16 -17.94
C THR A 157 -2.87 -12.27 -16.99
N PRO A 158 -2.19 -13.32 -17.48
CA PRO A 158 -1.58 -14.33 -16.61
C PRO A 158 -0.62 -13.73 -15.57
N ASP A 159 0.12 -12.69 -15.98
CA ASP A 159 1.19 -12.06 -15.20
C ASP A 159 0.68 -10.96 -14.26
N GLY A 160 -0.60 -10.62 -14.32
CA GLY A 160 -1.25 -9.60 -13.50
C GLY A 160 -2.10 -8.63 -14.30
N LEU A 161 -2.17 -7.37 -13.83
CA LEU A 161 -3.00 -6.34 -14.44
C LEU A 161 -2.18 -5.50 -15.44
N ARG A 162 -2.57 -5.50 -16.71
CA ARG A 162 -2.00 -4.62 -17.73
C ARG A 162 -2.81 -3.33 -17.79
N VAL A 163 -2.14 -2.20 -17.65
CA VAL A 163 -2.76 -0.86 -17.67
C VAL A 163 -2.35 -0.16 -18.96
N ARG A 164 -3.33 0.32 -19.73
CA ARG A 164 -3.07 1.08 -20.96
C ARG A 164 -3.91 2.34 -21.02
N TYR A 165 -3.33 3.45 -21.44
CA TYR A 165 -4.04 4.72 -21.65
C TYR A 165 -4.22 4.97 -23.13
N ARG A 166 -5.40 5.43 -23.54
CA ARG A 166 -5.63 5.91 -24.90
C ARG A 166 -5.37 7.40 -24.96
N ILE A 167 -4.21 7.79 -25.46
CA ILE A 167 -3.80 9.19 -25.62
C ILE A 167 -3.80 9.50 -27.12
N ASP A 168 -4.53 10.53 -27.52
CA ASP A 168 -4.68 10.93 -28.94
C ASP A 168 -5.05 9.76 -29.89
N GLY A 169 -5.87 8.84 -29.38
CA GLY A 169 -6.35 7.67 -30.12
C GLY A 169 -5.43 6.43 -30.06
N VAL A 170 -4.21 6.56 -29.55
CA VAL A 170 -3.19 5.50 -29.49
C VAL A 170 -3.12 4.90 -28.09
N LEU A 171 -2.97 3.58 -27.98
CA LEU A 171 -2.81 2.88 -26.70
C LEU A 171 -1.34 2.88 -26.26
N HIS A 172 -1.10 3.42 -25.07
CA HIS A 172 0.21 3.44 -24.42
C HIS A 172 0.17 2.50 -23.21
N GLU A 173 1.09 1.54 -23.18
CA GLU A 173 1.24 0.59 -22.08
C GLU A 173 2.07 1.19 -20.95
N LEU A 174 1.62 0.98 -19.72
CA LEU A 174 2.28 1.44 -18.49
C LEU A 174 2.73 0.26 -17.63
N SER A 175 3.54 0.55 -16.62
CA SER A 175 4.02 -0.44 -15.65
C SER A 175 2.87 -1.22 -14.99
N HIS A 176 3.03 -2.54 -14.93
CA HIS A 176 2.03 -3.45 -14.40
C HIS A 176 1.99 -3.43 -12.87
N PRO A 177 0.83 -3.22 -12.23
CA PRO A 177 0.68 -3.54 -10.82
C PRO A 177 0.97 -5.02 -10.57
N PRO A 178 1.64 -5.39 -9.47
CA PRO A 178 1.83 -6.78 -9.09
C PRO A 178 0.51 -7.57 -9.09
N ARG A 179 0.55 -8.82 -9.55
CA ARG A 179 -0.63 -9.71 -9.69
C ARG A 179 -1.56 -9.72 -8.47
N GLN A 180 -1.01 -9.60 -7.27
CA GLN A 180 -1.78 -9.55 -6.01
C GLN A 180 -2.81 -8.40 -5.94
N PHE A 181 -2.60 -7.31 -6.67
CA PHE A 181 -3.49 -6.15 -6.66
C PHE A 181 -4.62 -6.21 -7.69
N GLN A 182 -4.58 -7.15 -8.66
CA GLN A 182 -5.54 -7.23 -9.76
C GLN A 182 -7.00 -7.30 -9.26
N ALA A 183 -7.31 -8.25 -8.38
CA ALA A 183 -8.67 -8.43 -7.87
C ALA A 183 -9.13 -7.24 -7.01
N ALA A 184 -8.21 -6.64 -6.25
CA ALA A 184 -8.51 -5.52 -5.38
C ALA A 184 -8.78 -4.23 -6.16
N VAL A 185 -8.02 -3.98 -7.24
CA VAL A 185 -8.23 -2.83 -8.14
C VAL A 185 -9.58 -2.93 -8.84
N ILE A 186 -9.92 -4.10 -9.41
CA ILE A 186 -11.21 -4.32 -10.07
C ILE A 186 -12.37 -4.13 -9.07
N SER A 187 -12.24 -4.70 -7.86
CA SER A 187 -13.23 -4.54 -6.80
C SER A 187 -13.43 -3.07 -6.42
N ARG A 188 -12.34 -2.31 -6.26
CA ARG A 188 -12.41 -0.88 -5.94
C ARG A 188 -13.13 -0.08 -7.02
N ILE A 189 -12.85 -0.36 -8.29
CA ILE A 189 -13.53 0.31 -9.41
C ILE A 189 -15.02 -0.04 -9.43
N LYS A 190 -15.37 -1.32 -9.20
CA LYS A 190 -16.78 -1.74 -9.08
C LYS A 190 -17.51 -1.01 -7.96
N ILE A 191 -16.89 -0.87 -6.79
CA ILE A 191 -17.45 -0.08 -5.67
C ILE A 191 -17.68 1.36 -6.09
N MET A 192 -16.67 2.01 -6.67
CA MET A 192 -16.77 3.43 -7.09
C MET A 192 -17.86 3.64 -8.14
N ALA A 193 -18.14 2.64 -8.97
CA ALA A 193 -19.12 2.69 -10.05
C ALA A 193 -20.50 2.14 -9.67
N GLY A 194 -20.72 1.72 -8.42
CA GLY A 194 -21.98 1.13 -7.95
C GLY A 194 -22.29 -0.26 -8.55
N LEU A 195 -21.26 -1.03 -8.93
CA LEU A 195 -21.38 -2.34 -9.58
C LEU A 195 -21.37 -3.49 -8.58
N ASN A 196 -21.96 -4.63 -8.98
CA ASN A 196 -21.95 -5.84 -8.16
C ASN A 196 -20.56 -6.51 -8.17
N ILE A 197 -19.90 -6.49 -7.00
CA ILE A 197 -18.56 -7.05 -6.78
C ILE A 197 -18.54 -8.58 -6.88
N ALA A 198 -19.64 -9.22 -6.47
CA ALA A 198 -19.75 -10.68 -6.45
C ALA A 198 -20.00 -11.26 -7.85
N GLU A 199 -20.65 -10.52 -8.73
CA GLU A 199 -20.87 -10.96 -10.12
C GLU A 199 -19.64 -10.65 -10.98
N ARG A 200 -19.11 -11.69 -11.64
CA ARG A 200 -17.89 -11.64 -12.47
C ARG A 200 -18.06 -12.34 -13.82
N ARG A 201 -19.22 -12.94 -14.07
CA ARG A 201 -19.53 -13.76 -15.25
C ARG A 201 -20.32 -13.01 -16.31
N LEU A 202 -20.83 -11.82 -15.96
CA LEU A 202 -21.56 -10.94 -16.87
C LEU A 202 -20.86 -9.60 -16.97
N ALA A 203 -20.99 -8.98 -18.15
CA ALA A 203 -20.55 -7.60 -18.31
C ALA A 203 -21.41 -6.67 -17.44
N GLN A 204 -20.82 -5.60 -16.93
CA GLN A 204 -21.51 -4.60 -16.11
C GLN A 204 -21.05 -3.20 -16.54
N ASP A 205 -21.97 -2.24 -16.51
CA ASP A 205 -21.70 -0.85 -16.85
C ASP A 205 -22.14 0.06 -15.71
N GLY A 206 -21.34 1.08 -15.43
CA GLY A 206 -21.57 2.01 -14.33
C GLY A 206 -20.98 3.38 -14.62
N ARG A 207 -21.09 4.27 -13.64
CA ARG A 207 -20.52 5.62 -13.73
C ARG A 207 -19.84 5.99 -12.42
N ILE A 208 -18.76 6.74 -12.51
CA ILE A 208 -18.08 7.31 -11.36
C ILE A 208 -18.06 8.82 -11.57
N ARG A 209 -18.60 9.56 -10.60
CA ARG A 209 -18.43 11.01 -10.54
C ARG A 209 -17.28 11.36 -9.62
N LEU A 210 -16.36 12.16 -10.12
CA LEU A 210 -15.20 12.62 -9.39
C LEU A 210 -15.20 14.14 -9.36
N ARG A 211 -14.67 14.71 -8.29
CA ARG A 211 -14.32 16.12 -8.19
C ARG A 211 -12.81 16.25 -8.08
N LEU A 212 -12.23 17.00 -9.01
CA LEU A 212 -10.83 17.38 -9.00
C LEU A 212 -10.77 18.90 -8.93
N SER A 213 -10.45 19.42 -7.75
CA SER A 213 -10.52 20.85 -7.44
C SER A 213 -11.92 21.43 -7.74
N ASP A 214 -12.04 22.32 -8.72
CA ASP A 214 -13.30 22.97 -9.11
C ASP A 214 -13.95 22.34 -10.36
N ARG A 215 -13.45 21.17 -10.81
CA ARG A 215 -14.00 20.46 -11.97
C ARG A 215 -14.65 19.15 -11.54
N GLU A 216 -15.85 18.92 -12.06
CA GLU A 216 -16.53 17.62 -11.97
C GLU A 216 -16.21 16.80 -13.23
N LEU A 217 -15.94 15.51 -13.03
CA LEU A 217 -15.60 14.56 -14.07
C LEU A 217 -16.58 13.39 -14.00
N ASP A 218 -17.12 12.98 -15.14
CA ASP A 218 -17.96 11.78 -15.27
C ASP A 218 -17.14 10.69 -15.99
N LEU A 219 -16.88 9.59 -15.30
CA LEU A 219 -16.23 8.42 -15.88
C LEU A 219 -17.30 7.37 -16.17
N ARG A 220 -17.37 6.88 -17.40
CA ARG A 220 -18.12 5.65 -17.69
C ARG A 220 -17.24 4.44 -17.45
N VAL A 221 -17.78 3.45 -16.76
CA VAL A 221 -17.08 2.21 -16.41
C VAL A 221 -17.77 1.06 -17.09
N SER A 222 -16.99 0.18 -17.73
CA SER A 222 -17.48 -1.10 -18.24
C SER A 222 -16.55 -2.21 -17.76
N THR A 223 -17.12 -3.28 -17.23
CA THR A 223 -16.39 -4.50 -16.85
C THR A 223 -16.82 -5.63 -17.75
N THR A 224 -15.89 -6.44 -18.24
CA THR A 224 -16.17 -7.60 -19.10
C THR A 224 -15.43 -8.83 -18.57
N PRO A 225 -16.07 -10.00 -18.47
CA PRO A 225 -15.40 -11.25 -18.12
C PRO A 225 -14.30 -11.60 -19.15
N THR A 226 -13.16 -12.09 -18.66
CA THR A 226 -12.01 -12.52 -19.48
C THR A 226 -11.47 -13.85 -18.96
N LEU A 227 -10.53 -14.46 -19.68
CA LEU A 227 -9.91 -15.74 -19.28
C LEU A 227 -9.21 -15.68 -17.91
N HIS A 228 -8.60 -14.54 -17.56
CA HIS A 228 -7.77 -14.39 -16.36
C HIS A 228 -8.40 -13.51 -15.27
N GLY A 229 -9.70 -13.19 -15.38
CA GLY A 229 -10.39 -12.27 -14.47
C GLY A 229 -11.35 -11.38 -15.23
N GLU A 230 -11.34 -10.08 -14.95
CA GLU A 230 -12.19 -9.10 -15.63
C GLU A 230 -11.33 -8.05 -16.33
N GLY A 231 -11.74 -7.68 -17.53
CA GLY A 231 -11.27 -6.49 -18.20
C GLY A 231 -12.12 -5.31 -17.74
N VAL A 232 -11.50 -4.15 -17.51
CA VAL A 232 -12.20 -2.92 -17.14
C VAL A 232 -11.79 -1.81 -18.09
N VAL A 233 -12.76 -1.02 -18.54
CA VAL A 233 -12.53 0.19 -19.33
C VAL A 233 -13.18 1.36 -18.61
N LEU A 234 -12.38 2.40 -18.33
CA LEU A 234 -12.84 3.69 -17.83
C LEU A 234 -12.78 4.69 -18.98
N ARG A 235 -13.91 5.25 -19.40
CA ARG A 235 -13.95 6.33 -20.38
C ARG A 235 -14.11 7.66 -19.66
N ILE A 236 -13.19 8.58 -19.94
CA ILE A 236 -13.19 9.93 -19.38
C ILE A 236 -14.10 10.81 -20.25
N LEU A 237 -15.17 11.33 -19.65
CA LEU A 237 -16.04 12.32 -20.28
C LEU A 237 -15.74 13.67 -19.64
N ASP A 238 -15.04 14.53 -20.39
CA ASP A 238 -14.86 15.94 -20.00
C ASP A 238 -16.19 16.67 -20.25
N ARG A 239 -16.66 17.43 -19.27
CA ARG A 239 -17.88 18.25 -19.36
C ARG A 239 -17.54 19.73 -19.27
#